data_AF-A0AAU3V3Y8-F1
#
_entry.id   AF-A0AAU3V3Y8-F1
#
_cell.length_a   1.000
_cell.length_b   1.000
_cell.length_c   1.000
_cell.angle_alpha   90.00
_cell.angle_beta   90.00
_cell.angle_gamma   90.00
#
_symmetry.space_group_name_H-M   'P 1'
#
loop_
_entity.id
_entity.type
_entity.pdbx_description
1 polymer ?
#
loop_
_entity_poly.entity_id
_entity_poly.type
_entity_poly.pdbx_seq_one_letter_code
_entity_poly.pdbx_strand_id
1 'polypeptide(L)'
;MRLLDLLHPHLDGVTEVVDATGGGIPLEPYLHLPGGVRLCPPQAGGQDPVGEGRLALLSYGPDPTRHGDEDACLAALRRMRPGGKGLIVFGHAGAELPYHRLLDALVAHRCQVLRAAGLDYLHLHGGAVFTCTEALLPLLDPAGRPVPGGESTALRVAGEYVLAEFVSRAERARVLELERQHEEDQRALEALQDGTDGERTAAVTHERDRLAAELRRARERIGVLETRVAMLQGSTSLRVGQALVSAARSPLRGSTRLPRELYGMWRGRGKGGRPAAARPGAPAAASPAPGGGGPAADGHLHLAHRAFTAGPRDRLVIAGVLDATTAADFAHDAVVNRVLPHDARQVAERTDPDVLVVQLSACLAGPWAHTGTGTAPDLDRRLAELLATVHALGRTAVLWRDAPASAAPGLAPFPWDAVLDGDTGVQPARLDPASVDRADLREIFTSRATRVRLSELARIAGAADPLDARRVAVLADPRDGAEVSRLVAQVMTQRLRPAEVLVPVPGTAYAELTAGGVTVRATADGPGAPWVADWSDLAEERPAVHLLDLMCAQECSGADAVGFSADTPGFVPHVNGFRPALLRRTLWPSPGAARLFTIRPEEVR
;
A
#
# COMPACT_ATOMS: atom_id res chain seq x y z
N MET A 1 -19.49 6.84 18.88
CA MET A 1 -18.92 8.19 18.61
C MET A 1 -19.88 9.26 19.12
N ARG A 2 -19.41 10.45 19.55
CA ARG A 2 -20.31 11.54 19.98
C ARG A 2 -20.88 12.28 18.77
N LEU A 3 -22.06 12.86 18.92
CA LEU A 3 -22.76 13.59 17.86
C LEU A 3 -21.97 14.84 17.41
N LEU A 4 -21.31 15.51 18.35
CA LEU A 4 -20.46 16.67 18.08
C LEU A 4 -19.28 16.32 17.15
N ASP A 5 -18.66 15.15 17.34
CA ASP A 5 -17.51 14.70 16.53
C ASP A 5 -17.93 14.42 15.08
N LEU A 6 -19.19 14.03 14.88
CA LEU A 6 -19.77 13.85 13.54
C LEU A 6 -20.07 15.19 12.89
N LEU A 7 -20.66 16.13 13.63
CA LEU A 7 -21.27 17.34 13.08
C LEU A 7 -20.29 18.50 12.92
N HIS A 8 -19.44 18.77 13.92
CA HIS A 8 -18.59 19.97 13.98
C HIS A 8 -17.68 20.16 12.76
N PRO A 9 -17.03 19.12 12.20
CA PRO A 9 -16.21 19.28 10.99
C PRO A 9 -16.98 19.81 9.77
N HIS A 10 -18.31 19.76 9.80
CA HIS A 10 -19.18 20.17 8.71
C HIS A 10 -19.96 21.46 8.99
N LEU A 11 -19.74 22.11 10.14
CA LEU A 11 -20.40 23.37 10.50
C LEU A 11 -19.78 24.62 9.86
N ASP A 12 -18.69 24.49 9.10
CA ASP A 12 -18.08 25.63 8.42
C ASP A 12 -19.08 26.34 7.49
N GLY A 13 -19.20 27.65 7.61
CA GLY A 13 -20.18 28.48 6.91
C GLY A 13 -21.64 28.32 7.33
N VAL A 14 -21.98 27.53 8.38
CA VAL A 14 -23.35 27.40 8.90
C VAL A 14 -23.62 28.46 9.96
N THR A 15 -24.72 29.20 9.82
CA THR A 15 -25.18 30.22 10.77
C THR A 15 -26.49 29.82 11.47
N GLU A 16 -27.26 28.91 10.87
CA GLU A 16 -28.53 28.42 11.41
C GLU A 16 -28.67 26.89 11.29
N VAL A 17 -29.09 26.24 12.37
CA VAL A 17 -29.50 24.84 12.39
C VAL A 17 -31.00 24.78 12.60
N VAL A 18 -31.72 24.11 11.70
CA VAL A 18 -33.18 23.99 11.74
C VAL A 18 -33.55 22.55 12.04
N ASP A 19 -34.24 22.32 13.15
CA ASP A 19 -34.88 21.03 13.40
C ASP A 19 -36.07 20.86 12.45
N ALA A 20 -35.94 19.98 11.46
CA ALA A 20 -36.89 19.83 10.37
C ALA A 20 -37.89 18.70 10.61
N THR A 21 -37.60 17.78 11.54
CA THR A 21 -38.46 16.61 11.85
C THR A 21 -39.18 16.73 13.18
N GLY A 22 -38.75 17.64 14.06
CA GLY A 22 -39.42 17.90 15.34
C GLY A 22 -39.63 16.65 16.18
N GLY A 23 -38.66 15.72 16.15
CA GLY A 23 -38.74 14.47 16.88
C GLY A 23 -38.85 14.70 18.39
N GLY A 24 -39.42 13.73 19.12
CA GLY A 24 -39.59 13.81 20.57
C GLY A 24 -38.29 13.82 21.37
N ILE A 25 -37.13 13.58 20.75
CA ILE A 25 -35.82 13.63 21.39
C ILE A 25 -35.25 15.06 21.29
N PRO A 26 -35.02 15.76 22.42
CA PRO A 26 -34.37 17.07 22.39
C PRO A 26 -32.89 16.89 22.01
N LEU A 27 -32.54 17.25 20.78
CA LEU A 27 -31.16 17.09 20.26
C LEU A 27 -30.23 18.25 20.69
N GLU A 28 -30.79 19.39 21.10
CA GLU A 28 -30.06 20.59 21.52
C GLU A 28 -28.91 20.31 22.51
N PRO A 29 -29.08 19.52 23.59
CA PRO A 29 -28.02 19.26 24.56
C PRO A 29 -26.82 18.48 23.99
N TYR A 30 -27.01 17.80 22.86
CA TYR A 30 -26.00 16.91 22.26
C TYR A 30 -25.23 17.55 21.10
N LEU A 31 -25.71 18.66 20.54
CA LEU A 31 -25.13 19.31 19.36
C LEU A 31 -23.94 20.22 19.70
N HIS A 32 -23.92 20.82 20.90
CA HIS A 32 -22.87 21.75 21.38
C HIS A 32 -22.45 22.77 20.31
N LEU A 33 -23.39 23.56 19.79
CA LEU A 33 -23.14 24.46 18.67
C LEU A 33 -22.14 25.58 19.03
N PRO A 34 -21.21 25.93 18.13
CA PRO A 34 -20.24 27.00 18.37
C PRO A 34 -20.92 28.38 18.43
N GLY A 35 -20.28 29.33 19.12
CA GLY A 35 -20.78 30.70 19.27
C GLY A 35 -20.98 31.36 17.90
N GLY A 36 -22.23 31.71 17.57
CA GLY A 36 -22.62 32.28 16.28
C GLY A 36 -23.61 31.45 15.47
N VAL A 37 -23.83 30.17 15.83
CA VAL A 37 -24.81 29.30 15.18
C VAL A 37 -26.09 29.24 16.00
N ARG A 38 -27.23 29.60 15.40
CA ARG A 38 -28.54 29.60 16.08
C ARG A 38 -29.29 28.30 15.81
N LEU A 39 -29.79 27.65 16.86
CA LEU A 39 -30.74 26.55 16.72
C LEU A 39 -32.16 27.11 16.61
N CYS A 40 -32.84 26.79 15.52
CA CYS A 40 -34.23 27.15 15.27
C CYS A 40 -35.13 25.95 15.60
N PRO A 41 -36.15 26.12 16.47
CA PRO A 41 -37.07 25.05 16.82
C PRO A 41 -37.92 24.62 15.61
N PRO A 42 -38.52 23.40 15.67
CA PRO A 42 -39.36 22.90 14.59
C PRO A 42 -40.58 23.81 14.40
N GLN A 43 -40.68 24.46 13.24
CA GLN A 43 -41.87 25.22 12.87
C GLN A 43 -42.93 24.27 12.31
N ALA A 44 -44.10 24.21 12.96
CA ALA A 44 -45.25 23.48 12.45
C ALA A 44 -45.64 24.03 11.06
N GLY A 45 -45.37 23.25 10.01
CA GLY A 45 -45.65 23.63 8.62
C GLY A 45 -44.59 24.51 7.94
N GLY A 46 -43.37 24.61 8.49
CA GLY A 46 -42.29 25.42 7.89
C GLY A 46 -41.97 24.98 6.46
N GLN A 47 -42.23 25.86 5.49
CA GLN A 47 -41.92 25.65 4.06
C GLN A 47 -40.54 26.25 3.67
N ASP A 48 -39.83 26.82 4.63
CA ASP A 48 -38.62 27.60 4.35
C ASP A 48 -37.52 26.74 3.71
N PRO A 49 -36.92 27.18 2.60
CA PRO A 49 -35.84 26.45 1.96
C PRO A 49 -34.61 26.38 2.88
N VAL A 50 -33.88 25.25 2.80
CA VAL A 50 -32.61 25.05 3.48
C VAL A 50 -31.49 25.14 2.44
N GLY A 51 -30.94 26.34 2.29
CA GLY A 51 -29.84 26.64 1.37
C GLY A 51 -28.56 27.02 2.11
N GLU A 52 -27.69 27.77 1.45
CA GLU A 52 -26.42 28.24 2.01
C GLU A 52 -26.57 28.87 3.40
N GLY A 53 -25.65 28.55 4.30
CA GLY A 53 -25.69 29.01 5.70
C GLY A 53 -26.62 28.23 6.62
N ARG A 54 -27.44 27.30 6.09
CA ARG A 54 -28.43 26.55 6.89
C ARG A 54 -28.16 25.05 6.90
N LEU A 55 -28.38 24.43 8.04
CA LEU A 55 -28.29 22.98 8.24
C LEU A 55 -29.63 22.40 8.71
N ALA A 56 -30.17 21.42 7.98
CA ALA A 56 -31.37 20.68 8.38
C ALA A 56 -31.00 19.52 9.32
N LEU A 57 -31.60 19.49 10.50
CA LEU A 57 -31.53 18.36 11.42
C LEU A 57 -32.75 17.47 11.22
N LEU A 58 -32.51 16.21 10.92
CA LEU A 58 -33.50 15.19 10.61
C LEU A 58 -33.31 14.03 11.58
N SER A 59 -34.40 13.49 12.11
CA SER A 59 -34.42 12.27 12.89
C SER A 59 -35.22 11.22 12.12
N TYR A 60 -34.74 9.97 12.12
CA TYR A 60 -35.39 8.87 11.43
C TYR A 60 -35.22 7.56 12.20
N GLY A 61 -36.32 6.89 12.53
CA GLY A 61 -36.26 5.69 13.36
C GLY A 61 -37.55 4.88 13.39
N PRO A 62 -37.53 3.71 14.07
CA PRO A 62 -38.67 2.78 14.12
C PRO A 62 -39.85 3.30 14.96
N ASP A 63 -39.62 4.29 15.83
CA ASP A 63 -40.64 4.92 16.68
C ASP A 63 -40.89 6.36 16.18
N PRO A 64 -42.01 6.62 15.46
CA PRO A 64 -42.32 7.94 14.90
C PRO A 64 -42.49 9.04 15.96
N THR A 65 -42.93 8.67 17.17
CA THR A 65 -43.16 9.66 18.25
C THR A 65 -41.84 10.20 18.80
N ARG A 66 -40.77 9.39 18.74
CA ARG A 66 -39.43 9.76 19.23
C ARG A 66 -38.52 10.27 18.12
N HIS A 67 -38.53 9.60 16.98
CA HIS A 67 -37.57 9.84 15.90
C HIS A 67 -38.17 10.63 14.75
N GLY A 68 -39.43 11.05 14.79
CA GLY A 68 -40.09 11.63 13.62
C GLY A 68 -40.48 10.57 12.58
N ASP A 69 -41.41 10.94 11.69
CA ASP A 69 -41.91 10.04 10.65
C ASP A 69 -41.08 10.13 9.36
N GLU A 70 -41.18 9.09 8.52
CA GLU A 70 -40.50 9.01 7.23
C GLU A 70 -40.94 10.14 6.29
N ASP A 71 -42.22 10.49 6.33
CA ASP A 71 -42.81 11.53 5.48
C ASP A 71 -42.26 12.93 5.79
N ALA A 72 -41.95 13.24 7.05
CA ALA A 72 -41.33 14.48 7.51
C ALA A 72 -39.86 14.54 7.08
N CYS A 73 -39.13 13.43 7.15
CA CYS A 73 -37.78 13.35 6.59
C CYS A 73 -37.78 13.65 5.08
N LEU A 74 -38.67 13.00 4.34
CA LEU A 74 -38.80 13.20 2.90
C LEU A 74 -39.26 14.63 2.57
N ALA A 75 -40.19 15.20 3.34
CA ALA A 75 -40.63 16.58 3.19
C ALA A 75 -39.52 17.59 3.43
N ALA A 76 -38.66 17.35 4.43
CA ALA A 76 -37.51 18.19 4.72
C ALA A 76 -36.41 18.07 3.64
N LEU A 77 -36.18 16.88 3.09
CA LEU A 77 -35.27 16.71 1.94
C LEU A 77 -35.74 17.48 0.69
N ARG A 78 -37.05 17.58 0.44
CA ARG A 78 -37.61 18.39 -0.66
C ARG A 78 -37.33 19.90 -0.51
N ARG A 79 -37.07 20.37 0.70
CA ARG A 79 -36.76 21.78 1.01
C ARG A 79 -35.28 22.13 0.81
N MET A 80 -34.42 21.14 0.61
CA MET A 80 -32.99 21.38 0.38
C MET A 80 -32.78 22.20 -0.90
N ARG A 81 -31.84 23.13 -0.83
CA ARG A 81 -31.35 23.94 -1.94
C ARG A 81 -29.82 23.85 -1.96
N PRO A 82 -29.18 24.11 -3.12
CA PRO A 82 -27.73 24.09 -3.20
C PRO A 82 -27.06 24.96 -2.13
N GLY A 83 -25.96 24.46 -1.55
CA GLY A 83 -25.27 25.06 -0.41
C GLY A 83 -25.86 24.68 0.96
N GLY A 84 -27.05 24.10 1.00
CA GLY A 84 -27.67 23.60 2.23
C GLY A 84 -27.01 22.32 2.72
N LYS A 85 -26.84 22.20 4.04
CA LYS A 85 -26.29 21.00 4.69
C LYS A 85 -27.37 20.27 5.47
N GLY A 86 -27.14 19.01 5.82
CA GLY A 86 -28.05 18.30 6.70
C GLY A 86 -27.39 17.19 7.50
N LEU A 87 -28.02 16.87 8.62
CA LEU A 87 -27.66 15.79 9.53
C LEU A 87 -28.90 14.93 9.75
N ILE A 88 -28.80 13.64 9.40
CA ILE A 88 -29.80 12.63 9.74
C ILE A 88 -29.30 11.84 10.94
N VAL A 89 -30.06 11.80 12.04
CA VAL A 89 -29.81 10.91 13.17
C VAL A 89 -30.75 9.71 13.09
N PHE A 90 -30.22 8.53 13.37
CA PHE A 90 -30.91 7.26 13.17
C PHE A 90 -31.23 6.58 14.50
N GLY A 91 -32.52 6.32 14.72
CA GLY A 91 -33.03 5.46 15.79
C GLY A 91 -33.01 3.97 15.42
N HIS A 92 -32.69 3.62 14.18
CA HIS A 92 -32.42 2.23 13.78
C HIS A 92 -31.02 1.83 14.20
N ALA A 93 -30.86 0.63 14.77
CA ALA A 93 -29.55 0.03 14.95
C ALA A 93 -28.80 0.02 13.61
N GLY A 94 -27.49 0.31 13.60
CA GLY A 94 -26.74 0.52 12.35
C GLY A 94 -26.84 -0.62 11.33
N ALA A 95 -27.02 -1.85 11.81
CA ALA A 95 -27.26 -3.07 11.02
C ALA A 95 -28.64 -3.10 10.31
N GLU A 96 -29.65 -2.46 10.90
CA GLU A 96 -31.06 -2.52 10.48
C GLU A 96 -31.53 -1.24 9.79
N LEU A 97 -30.61 -0.32 9.49
CA LEU A 97 -30.92 0.96 8.89
C LEU A 97 -31.55 0.79 7.49
N PRO A 98 -32.81 1.21 7.25
CA PRO A 98 -33.44 1.12 5.94
C PRO A 98 -32.99 2.27 5.02
N TYR A 99 -31.68 2.43 4.86
CA TYR A 99 -31.05 3.59 4.20
C TYR A 99 -31.47 3.76 2.73
N HIS A 100 -31.82 2.66 2.04
CA HIS A 100 -32.30 2.67 0.66
C HIS A 100 -33.58 3.51 0.48
N ARG A 101 -34.43 3.63 1.51
CA ARG A 101 -35.64 4.45 1.47
C ARG A 101 -35.34 5.94 1.42
N LEU A 102 -34.27 6.36 2.11
CA LEU A 102 -33.82 7.76 2.13
C LEU A 102 -32.90 8.08 0.94
N LEU A 103 -32.14 7.10 0.46
CA LEU A 103 -31.16 7.28 -0.60
C LEU A 103 -31.78 7.80 -1.90
N ASP A 104 -32.95 7.27 -2.30
CA ASP A 104 -33.64 7.74 -3.50
C ASP A 104 -34.02 9.23 -3.40
N ALA A 105 -34.47 9.69 -2.23
CA ALA A 105 -34.80 11.08 -1.99
C ALA A 105 -33.56 11.99 -1.91
N LEU A 106 -32.48 11.52 -1.28
CA LEU A 106 -31.19 12.22 -1.26
C LEU A 106 -30.65 12.44 -2.68
N VAL A 107 -30.71 11.40 -3.52
CA VAL A 107 -30.28 11.49 -4.92
C VAL A 107 -31.19 12.43 -5.73
N ALA A 108 -32.51 12.34 -5.54
CA ALA A 108 -33.48 13.20 -6.23
C ALA A 108 -33.27 14.69 -5.94
N HIS A 109 -32.80 15.03 -4.74
CA HIS A 109 -32.54 16.40 -4.30
C HIS A 109 -31.05 16.78 -4.31
N ARG A 110 -30.22 16.08 -5.09
CA ARG A 110 -28.77 16.34 -5.24
C ARG A 110 -28.01 16.45 -3.91
N CYS A 111 -28.44 15.66 -2.93
CA CYS A 111 -27.81 15.58 -1.61
C CYS A 111 -26.76 14.48 -1.60
N GLN A 112 -25.49 14.86 -1.46
CA GLN A 112 -24.36 13.95 -1.33
C GLN A 112 -24.10 13.65 0.15
N VAL A 113 -24.15 12.37 0.52
CA VAL A 113 -23.75 11.93 1.86
C VAL A 113 -22.23 12.01 1.97
N LEU A 114 -21.75 12.76 2.95
CA LEU A 114 -20.33 13.00 3.19
C LEU A 114 -19.75 11.97 4.17
N ARG A 115 -20.51 11.64 5.22
CA ARG A 115 -20.05 10.78 6.30
C ARG A 115 -21.23 10.12 6.99
N ALA A 116 -21.06 8.86 7.39
CA ALA A 116 -21.96 8.16 8.29
C ALA A 116 -21.16 7.45 9.39
N ALA A 117 -21.70 7.42 10.61
CA ALA A 117 -21.03 6.85 11.77
C ALA A 117 -22.02 6.35 12.83
N GLY A 118 -21.55 5.43 13.67
CA GLY A 118 -22.32 4.91 14.81
C GLY A 118 -22.31 5.88 15.98
N LEU A 119 -23.46 6.03 16.62
CA LEU A 119 -23.65 6.91 17.77
C LEU A 119 -23.94 6.08 19.02
N ASP A 120 -23.39 6.50 20.16
CA ASP A 120 -23.50 5.78 21.44
C ASP A 120 -24.45 6.53 22.39
N TYR A 121 -25.68 6.78 21.93
CA TYR A 121 -26.70 7.44 22.74
C TYR A 121 -27.89 6.52 23.00
N LEU A 122 -28.60 6.81 24.08
CA LEU A 122 -29.87 6.17 24.38
C LEU A 122 -30.87 6.53 23.26
N HIS A 123 -31.33 5.52 22.52
CA HIS A 123 -32.26 5.63 21.38
C HIS A 123 -31.70 6.20 20.06
N LEU A 124 -30.42 6.56 19.97
CA LEU A 124 -29.80 6.95 18.69
C LEU A 124 -28.55 6.11 18.45
N HIS A 125 -28.52 5.41 17.32
CA HIS A 125 -27.51 4.40 17.01
C HIS A 125 -26.61 4.77 15.84
N GLY A 126 -26.96 5.81 15.07
CA GLY A 126 -26.15 6.28 13.96
C GLY A 126 -26.48 7.70 13.52
N GLY A 127 -25.61 8.28 12.71
CA GLY A 127 -25.86 9.57 12.08
C GLY A 127 -25.16 9.69 10.73
N ALA A 128 -25.75 10.44 9.81
CA ALA A 128 -25.19 10.74 8.51
C ALA A 128 -25.26 12.23 8.20
N VAL A 129 -24.14 12.81 7.78
CA VAL A 129 -24.04 14.20 7.32
C VAL A 129 -24.05 14.23 5.80
N PHE A 130 -24.83 15.14 5.23
CA PHE A 130 -24.93 15.34 3.79
C PHE A 130 -24.93 16.82 3.42
N THR A 131 -24.68 17.10 2.15
CA THR A 131 -24.71 18.45 1.57
C THR A 131 -25.44 18.44 0.23
N CYS A 132 -26.22 19.49 -0.04
CA CYS A 132 -26.89 19.69 -1.32
C CYS A 132 -25.97 20.51 -2.23
N THR A 133 -25.53 19.94 -3.36
CA THR A 133 -24.51 20.58 -4.22
C THR A 133 -24.98 20.77 -5.66
N GLU A 134 -24.56 21.88 -6.28
CA GLU A 134 -24.74 22.08 -7.73
C GLU A 134 -23.74 21.25 -8.53
N ALA A 135 -22.47 21.21 -8.10
CA ALA A 135 -21.44 20.34 -8.67
C ALA A 135 -21.08 19.25 -7.65
N LEU A 136 -21.06 17.99 -8.08
CA LEU A 136 -20.72 16.88 -7.22
C LEU A 136 -19.28 16.99 -6.74
N LEU A 137 -19.05 16.76 -5.44
CA LEU A 137 -17.69 16.58 -4.95
C LEU A 137 -17.11 15.33 -5.63
N PRO A 138 -15.84 15.37 -6.07
CA PRO A 138 -15.25 14.29 -6.84
C PRO A 138 -15.34 12.97 -6.06
N LEU A 139 -16.09 12.02 -6.62
CA LEU A 139 -16.11 10.65 -6.12
C LEU A 139 -14.78 10.01 -6.45
N LEU A 140 -14.00 9.68 -5.43
CA LEU A 140 -12.77 8.94 -5.59
C LEU A 140 -13.02 7.47 -5.27
N ASP A 141 -12.56 6.57 -6.13
CA ASP A 141 -12.49 5.16 -5.81
C ASP A 141 -11.47 4.93 -4.66
N PRO A 142 -11.42 3.72 -4.06
CA PRO A 142 -10.43 3.40 -3.02
C PRO A 142 -8.96 3.58 -3.46
N ALA A 143 -8.69 3.79 -4.76
CA ALA A 143 -7.39 4.09 -5.33
C ALA A 143 -7.18 5.59 -5.64
N GLY A 144 -8.10 6.46 -5.19
CA GLY A 144 -8.01 7.92 -5.35
C GLY A 144 -8.38 8.43 -6.74
N ARG A 145 -9.08 7.64 -7.57
CA ARG A 145 -9.41 8.01 -8.96
C ARG A 145 -10.86 8.45 -9.10
N PRO A 146 -11.16 9.46 -9.93
CA PRO A 146 -12.54 9.89 -10.17
C PRO A 146 -13.38 8.76 -10.76
N VAL A 147 -14.49 8.41 -10.12
CA VAL A 147 -15.42 7.37 -10.57
C VAL A 147 -16.23 7.89 -11.77
N PRO A 148 -16.15 7.25 -12.96
CA PRO A 148 -16.89 7.70 -14.12
C PRO A 148 -18.38 7.30 -14.02
N GLY A 149 -19.29 8.28 -14.17
CA GLY A 149 -20.74 8.07 -14.18
C GLY A 149 -21.51 9.38 -14.40
N GLY A 150 -22.78 9.31 -14.81
CA GLY A 150 -23.66 10.49 -14.85
C GLY A 150 -24.00 10.99 -13.44
N GLU A 151 -24.38 12.26 -13.29
CA GLU A 151 -24.53 12.94 -11.99
C GLU A 151 -25.41 12.16 -10.98
N SER A 152 -26.55 11.60 -11.42
CA SER A 152 -27.44 10.82 -10.56
C SER A 152 -26.85 9.45 -10.15
N THR A 153 -26.18 8.77 -11.08
CA THR A 153 -25.51 7.48 -10.80
C THR A 153 -24.32 7.68 -9.86
N ALA A 154 -23.56 8.76 -10.04
CA ALA A 154 -22.44 9.14 -9.19
C ALA A 154 -22.90 9.44 -7.74
N LEU A 155 -23.96 10.24 -7.57
CA LEU A 155 -24.58 10.51 -6.27
C LEU A 155 -25.07 9.24 -5.58
N ARG A 156 -25.77 8.38 -6.34
CA ARG A 156 -26.29 7.12 -5.80
C ARG A 156 -25.15 6.23 -5.35
N VAL A 157 -24.08 6.11 -6.14
CA VAL A 157 -22.89 5.32 -5.78
C VAL A 157 -22.18 5.91 -4.55
N ALA A 158 -22.06 7.25 -4.41
CA ALA A 158 -21.47 7.88 -3.22
C ALA A 158 -22.29 7.61 -1.97
N GLY A 159 -23.60 7.87 -2.02
CA GLY A 159 -24.50 7.68 -0.88
C GLY A 159 -24.61 6.21 -0.48
N GLU A 160 -24.73 5.31 -1.47
CA GLU A 160 -24.74 3.86 -1.26
C GLU A 160 -23.42 3.40 -0.62
N TYR A 161 -22.27 3.87 -1.11
CA TYR A 161 -20.96 3.47 -0.56
C TYR A 161 -20.85 3.84 0.93
N VAL A 162 -21.14 5.09 1.28
CA VAL A 162 -21.02 5.56 2.67
C VAL A 162 -22.00 4.85 3.61
N LEU A 163 -23.27 4.68 3.17
CA LEU A 163 -24.32 4.08 4.00
C LEU A 163 -24.20 2.56 4.09
N ALA A 164 -23.92 1.86 2.98
CA ALA A 164 -23.73 0.41 2.98
C ALA A 164 -22.45 0.00 3.72
N GLU A 165 -21.37 0.80 3.63
CA GLU A 165 -20.17 0.57 4.42
C GLU A 165 -20.43 0.77 5.93
N PHE A 166 -21.24 1.78 6.30
CA PHE A 166 -21.67 1.96 7.68
C PHE A 166 -22.46 0.75 8.20
N VAL A 167 -23.47 0.29 7.46
CA VAL A 167 -24.27 -0.90 7.81
C VAL A 167 -23.38 -2.15 7.93
N SER A 168 -22.47 -2.35 6.97
CA SER A 168 -21.54 -3.50 6.98
C SER A 168 -20.53 -3.46 8.14
N ARG A 169 -20.13 -2.27 8.60
CA ARG A 169 -19.31 -2.11 9.80
C ARG A 169 -20.12 -2.40 11.07
N ALA A 170 -21.37 -1.94 11.14
CA ALA A 170 -22.25 -2.22 12.26
C ALA A 170 -22.58 -3.72 12.38
N GLU A 171 -22.81 -4.40 11.26
CA GLU A 171 -23.02 -5.86 11.23
C GLU A 171 -21.78 -6.64 11.72
N ARG A 172 -20.57 -6.24 11.29
CA ARG A 172 -19.33 -6.87 11.78
C ARG A 172 -19.12 -6.68 13.27
N ALA A 173 -19.39 -5.48 13.79
CA ALA A 173 -19.33 -5.21 15.23
C ALA A 173 -20.36 -6.05 16.00
N ARG A 174 -21.55 -6.26 15.43
CA ARG A 174 -22.59 -7.09 16.04
C ARG A 174 -22.21 -8.56 16.11
N VAL A 175 -21.55 -9.09 15.07
CA VAL A 175 -21.04 -10.48 15.08
C VAL A 175 -20.01 -10.68 16.18
N LEU A 176 -19.03 -9.78 16.31
CA LEU A 176 -18.01 -9.86 17.36
C LEU A 176 -18.61 -9.80 18.77
N GLU A 177 -19.63 -8.98 18.99
CA GLU A 177 -20.32 -8.90 20.28
C GLU A 177 -21.11 -10.19 20.58
N LEU A 178 -21.74 -10.80 19.58
CA LEU A 178 -22.43 -12.09 19.74
C LEU A 178 -21.45 -13.24 20.02
N GLU A 179 -20.27 -13.22 19.40
CA GLU A 179 -19.19 -14.17 19.68
C GLU A 179 -18.69 -14.03 21.12
N ARG A 180 -18.47 -12.80 21.59
CA ARG A 180 -18.10 -12.52 22.98
C ARG A 180 -19.15 -12.99 23.98
N GLN A 181 -20.44 -12.73 23.70
CA GLN A 181 -21.54 -13.21 24.53
C GLN A 181 -21.60 -14.74 24.55
N HIS A 182 -21.38 -15.40 23.41
CA HIS A 182 -21.32 -16.86 23.35
C HIS A 182 -20.19 -17.44 24.20
N GLU A 183 -19.00 -16.83 24.17
CA GLU A 183 -17.87 -17.24 25.02
C GLU A 183 -18.17 -17.02 26.52
N GLU A 184 -18.83 -15.92 26.88
CA GLU A 184 -19.24 -15.64 28.27
C GLU A 184 -20.30 -16.63 28.76
N ASP A 185 -21.28 -16.95 27.92
CA ASP A 185 -22.32 -17.94 28.21
C ASP A 185 -21.72 -19.36 28.31
N GLN A 186 -20.75 -19.71 27.46
CA GLN A 186 -20.02 -20.98 27.56
C GLN A 186 -19.27 -21.10 28.88
N ARG A 187 -18.56 -20.04 29.31
CA ARG A 187 -17.86 -20.03 30.61
C ARG A 187 -18.83 -20.11 31.78
N ALA A 188 -20.00 -19.47 31.68
CA ALA A 188 -21.05 -19.57 32.70
C ALA A 188 -21.65 -21.00 32.75
N LEU A 189 -21.81 -21.64 31.59
CA LEU A 189 -22.29 -23.03 31.49
C LEU A 189 -21.26 -24.03 32.06
N GLU A 190 -19.97 -23.83 31.78
CA GLU A 190 -18.87 -24.62 32.35
C GLU A 190 -18.81 -24.47 33.88
N ALA A 191 -19.04 -23.27 34.43
CA ALA A 191 -19.12 -23.05 35.88
C ALA A 191 -20.35 -23.73 36.53
N LEU A 192 -21.44 -23.94 35.80
CA LEU A 192 -22.63 -24.66 36.27
C LEU A 192 -22.48 -26.19 36.20
N GLN A 193 -21.51 -26.71 35.44
CA GLN A 193 -21.20 -28.14 35.33
C GLN A 193 -20.60 -28.75 36.63
N ASP A 194 -20.33 -27.95 37.67
CA ASP A 194 -19.77 -28.41 38.96
C ASP A 194 -20.76 -28.66 40.14
N GLY A 195 -22.05 -28.25 40.15
CA GLY A 195 -23.09 -28.67 41.14
C GLY A 195 -24.34 -29.48 40.68
N THR A 196 -24.51 -30.73 41.17
CA THR A 196 -25.67 -31.69 41.20
C THR A 196 -26.71 -31.82 40.06
N ASP A 197 -27.05 -33.08 39.72
CA ASP A 197 -27.53 -33.55 38.40
C ASP A 197 -29.04 -33.42 38.03
N GLY A 198 -29.92 -33.07 38.97
CA GLY A 198 -31.39 -33.13 38.76
C GLY A 198 -32.01 -31.92 38.04
N GLU A 199 -31.73 -30.70 38.50
CA GLU A 199 -32.27 -29.46 37.90
C GLU A 199 -31.56 -29.07 36.60
N ARG A 200 -30.33 -29.58 36.42
CA ARG A 200 -29.50 -29.39 35.23
C ARG A 200 -30.14 -29.93 33.97
N THR A 201 -30.76 -31.10 34.03
CA THR A 201 -31.34 -31.72 32.83
C THR A 201 -32.52 -30.92 32.31
N ALA A 202 -33.32 -30.32 33.19
CA ALA A 202 -34.43 -29.42 32.83
C ALA A 202 -33.94 -28.08 32.26
N ALA A 203 -32.95 -27.47 32.90
CA ALA A 203 -32.33 -26.21 32.42
C ALA A 203 -31.64 -26.38 31.07
N VAL A 204 -30.91 -27.49 30.88
CA VAL A 204 -30.24 -27.82 29.61
C VAL A 204 -31.27 -28.07 28.50
N THR A 205 -32.41 -28.71 28.78
CA THR A 205 -33.49 -28.85 27.79
C THR A 205 -34.11 -27.51 27.41
N HIS A 206 -34.34 -26.61 28.37
CA HIS A 206 -34.87 -25.27 28.08
C HIS A 206 -33.89 -24.42 27.28
N GLU A 207 -32.60 -24.48 27.60
CA GLU A 207 -31.56 -23.74 26.87
C GLU A 207 -31.36 -24.30 25.46
N ARG A 208 -31.40 -25.63 25.30
CA ARG A 208 -31.38 -26.27 23.98
C ARG A 208 -32.58 -25.85 23.13
N ASP A 209 -33.77 -25.78 23.72
CA ASP A 209 -34.98 -25.40 22.99
C ASP A 209 -34.97 -23.91 22.60
N ARG A 210 -34.37 -23.05 23.42
CA ARG A 210 -34.09 -21.65 23.12
C ARG A 210 -33.09 -21.51 21.97
N LEU A 211 -31.94 -22.18 22.04
CA LEU A 211 -30.92 -22.18 20.98
C LEU A 211 -31.48 -22.72 19.65
N ALA A 212 -32.33 -23.75 19.70
CA ALA A 212 -33.01 -24.26 18.52
C ALA A 212 -33.97 -23.24 17.90
N ALA A 213 -34.62 -22.39 18.72
CA ALA A 213 -35.47 -21.31 18.22
C ALA A 213 -34.65 -20.16 17.61
N GLU A 214 -33.52 -19.80 18.22
CA GLU A 214 -32.61 -18.78 17.69
C GLU A 214 -31.98 -19.22 16.36
N LEU A 215 -31.58 -20.49 16.26
CA LEU A 215 -31.01 -21.05 15.04
C LEU A 215 -32.04 -21.17 13.91
N ARG A 216 -33.32 -21.40 14.22
CA ARG A 216 -34.42 -21.30 13.25
C ARG A 216 -34.60 -19.86 12.73
N ARG A 217 -34.62 -18.87 13.63
CA ARG A 217 -34.71 -17.45 13.24
C ARG A 217 -33.52 -16.98 12.40
N ALA A 218 -32.31 -17.44 12.72
CA ALA A 218 -31.12 -17.14 11.94
C ALA A 218 -31.20 -17.73 10.51
N ARG A 219 -31.67 -18.98 10.39
CA ARG A 219 -31.88 -19.63 9.08
C ARG A 219 -32.97 -18.94 8.25
N GLU A 220 -34.06 -18.51 8.88
CA GLU A 220 -35.10 -17.71 8.22
C GLU A 220 -34.52 -16.38 7.70
N ARG A 221 -33.65 -15.72 8.48
CA ARG A 221 -32.98 -14.48 8.08
C ARG A 221 -32.01 -14.69 6.91
N ILE A 222 -31.27 -15.81 6.90
CA ILE A 222 -30.44 -16.21 5.75
C ILE A 222 -31.31 -16.43 4.51
N GLY A 223 -32.44 -17.13 4.62
CA GLY A 223 -33.35 -17.33 3.49
C GLY A 223 -33.92 -16.02 2.92
N VAL A 224 -34.23 -15.04 3.79
CA VAL A 224 -34.66 -13.70 3.36
C VAL A 224 -33.52 -12.94 2.65
N LEU A 225 -32.29 -13.04 3.15
CA LEU A 225 -31.12 -12.42 2.53
C LEU A 225 -30.77 -13.07 1.19
N GLU A 226 -30.83 -14.41 1.09
CA GLU A 226 -30.64 -15.14 -0.17
C GLU A 226 -31.71 -14.76 -1.20
N THR A 227 -32.97 -14.61 -0.78
CA THR A 227 -34.06 -14.13 -1.64
C THR A 227 -33.81 -12.70 -2.12
N ARG A 228 -33.27 -11.82 -1.25
CA ARG A 228 -32.87 -10.44 -1.63
C ARG A 228 -31.67 -10.44 -2.57
N VAL A 229 -30.67 -11.30 -2.37
CA VAL A 229 -29.53 -11.46 -3.28
C VAL A 229 -30.01 -11.95 -4.64
N ALA A 230 -30.93 -12.92 -4.69
CA ALA A 230 -31.54 -13.39 -5.93
C ALA A 230 -32.34 -12.27 -6.64
N MET A 231 -33.07 -11.45 -5.88
CA MET A 231 -33.78 -10.27 -6.40
C MET A 231 -32.82 -9.22 -6.98
N LEU A 232 -31.70 -8.95 -6.31
CA LEU A 232 -30.65 -8.02 -6.75
C LEU A 232 -29.88 -8.55 -7.97
N GLN A 233 -29.67 -9.87 -8.05
CA GLN A 233 -29.12 -10.54 -9.23
C GLN A 233 -30.06 -10.46 -10.44
N GLY A 234 -31.38 -10.31 -10.21
CA GLY A 234 -32.39 -10.06 -11.23
C GLY A 234 -32.44 -8.62 -11.75
N SER A 235 -31.83 -7.66 -11.05
CA SER A 235 -31.89 -6.23 -11.38
C SER A 235 -31.18 -5.89 -12.69
N THR A 236 -31.87 -5.15 -13.55
CA THR A 236 -31.38 -4.67 -14.85
C THR A 236 -30.10 -3.85 -14.74
N SER A 237 -29.89 -3.14 -13.63
CA SER A 237 -28.67 -2.38 -13.36
C SER A 237 -27.43 -3.27 -13.14
N LEU A 238 -27.59 -4.41 -12.45
CA LEU A 238 -26.50 -5.37 -12.27
C LEU A 238 -26.19 -6.12 -13.57
N ARG A 239 -27.21 -6.45 -14.37
CA ARG A 239 -27.02 -7.06 -15.70
C ARG A 239 -26.31 -6.12 -16.68
N VAL A 240 -26.62 -4.82 -16.64
CA VAL A 240 -25.92 -3.80 -17.44
C VAL A 240 -24.48 -3.63 -16.94
N GLY A 241 -24.25 -3.59 -15.63
CA GLY A 241 -22.89 -3.55 -15.05
C GLY A 241 -22.06 -4.78 -15.40
N GLN A 242 -22.63 -5.98 -15.31
CA GLN A 242 -21.98 -7.24 -15.69
C GLN A 242 -21.73 -7.34 -17.20
N ALA A 243 -22.64 -6.85 -18.04
CA ALA A 243 -22.43 -6.75 -19.48
C ALA A 243 -21.30 -5.77 -19.84
N LEU A 244 -21.17 -4.65 -19.11
CA LEU A 244 -20.08 -3.69 -19.30
C LEU A 244 -18.72 -4.26 -18.88
N VAL A 245 -18.69 -4.96 -17.74
CA VAL A 245 -17.47 -5.57 -17.19
C VAL A 245 -17.02 -6.79 -17.99
N SER A 246 -17.95 -7.60 -18.50
CA SER A 246 -17.64 -8.74 -19.40
C SER A 246 -17.16 -8.26 -20.77
N ALA A 247 -17.73 -7.18 -21.32
CA ALA A 247 -17.21 -6.53 -22.52
C ALA A 247 -15.80 -5.93 -22.31
N ALA A 248 -15.50 -5.41 -21.13
CA ALA A 248 -14.17 -4.91 -20.76
C ALA A 248 -13.13 -6.03 -20.55
N ARG A 249 -13.54 -7.18 -20.00
CA ARG A 249 -12.66 -8.32 -19.73
C ARG A 249 -12.43 -9.24 -20.94
N SER A 250 -13.28 -9.22 -21.97
CA SER A 250 -13.19 -10.16 -23.10
C SER A 250 -13.71 -9.57 -24.42
N PRO A 251 -12.99 -8.61 -25.04
CA PRO A 251 -13.48 -7.87 -26.20
C PRO A 251 -13.65 -8.71 -27.47
N LEU A 252 -13.09 -9.93 -27.53
CA LEU A 252 -13.07 -10.77 -28.74
C LEU A 252 -14.00 -11.99 -28.69
N ARG A 253 -14.73 -12.24 -27.58
CA ARG A 253 -15.64 -13.42 -27.48
C ARG A 253 -17.05 -13.14 -26.96
N GLY A 254 -17.42 -11.89 -26.69
CA GLY A 254 -18.74 -11.52 -26.16
C GLY A 254 -19.55 -10.63 -27.10
N SER A 255 -19.81 -11.02 -28.34
CA SER A 255 -20.63 -10.23 -29.27
C SER A 255 -22.14 -10.50 -29.14
N THR A 256 -22.70 -10.28 -27.95
CA THR A 256 -24.14 -10.00 -27.81
C THR A 256 -24.34 -8.50 -27.62
N ARG A 257 -24.51 -7.83 -28.76
CA ARG A 257 -25.01 -6.46 -29.01
C ARG A 257 -25.13 -5.53 -27.78
N LEU A 258 -24.08 -4.74 -27.55
CA LEU A 258 -24.21 -3.45 -26.87
C LEU A 258 -25.12 -2.52 -27.72
N PRO A 259 -26.10 -1.83 -27.11
CA PRO A 259 -26.91 -0.83 -27.80
C PRO A 259 -26.04 0.21 -28.52
N ARG A 260 -26.44 0.59 -29.74
CA ARG A 260 -25.66 1.44 -30.66
C ARG A 260 -25.19 2.78 -30.06
N GLU A 261 -25.91 3.29 -29.07
CA GLU A 261 -25.61 4.54 -28.37
C GLU A 261 -24.27 4.49 -27.61
N LEU A 262 -23.85 3.32 -27.13
CA LEU A 262 -22.57 3.14 -26.41
C LEU A 262 -21.37 3.01 -27.36
N TYR A 263 -21.60 2.72 -28.65
CA TYR A 263 -20.54 2.62 -29.66
C TYR A 263 -19.97 4.00 -30.04
N GLY A 264 -20.75 5.06 -29.85
CA GLY A 264 -20.35 6.44 -30.15
C GLY A 264 -19.33 7.03 -29.16
N MET A 265 -19.44 6.67 -27.87
CA MET A 265 -18.55 7.18 -26.83
C MET A 265 -17.14 6.60 -26.91
N TRP A 266 -17.00 5.36 -27.39
CA TRP A 266 -15.69 4.71 -27.53
C TRP A 266 -14.87 5.23 -28.74
N ARG A 267 -15.54 5.72 -29.81
CA ARG A 267 -14.84 6.24 -31.01
C ARG A 267 -14.39 7.70 -30.92
N GLY A 268 -14.78 8.45 -29.88
CA GLY A 268 -14.38 9.86 -29.71
C GLY A 268 -12.90 10.07 -29.39
N ARG A 269 -12.17 9.00 -29.01
CA ARG A 269 -10.75 9.05 -28.66
C ARG A 269 -9.88 8.72 -29.87
N GLY A 270 -9.70 9.68 -30.77
CA GLY A 270 -8.82 9.48 -31.93
C GLY A 270 -8.91 10.54 -33.04
N LYS A 271 -8.52 11.79 -32.76
CA LYS A 271 -8.08 12.73 -33.79
C LYS A 271 -6.72 13.30 -33.41
N GLY A 272 -5.69 12.81 -34.11
CA GLY A 272 -4.33 13.35 -34.08
C GLY A 272 -3.29 12.28 -34.43
N GLY A 273 -2.86 12.25 -35.69
CA GLY A 273 -1.60 11.61 -36.12
C GLY A 273 -1.69 10.17 -36.63
N ARG A 274 -1.72 10.02 -37.96
CA ARG A 274 -1.39 8.79 -38.71
C ARG A 274 0.15 8.65 -38.77
N PRO A 275 0.73 7.44 -38.81
CA PRO A 275 1.00 6.79 -40.10
C PRO A 275 0.65 5.29 -40.08
N ALA A 276 -0.07 4.78 -41.08
CA ALA A 276 0.41 4.20 -42.35
C ALA A 276 0.61 2.68 -42.26
N ALA A 277 0.01 2.01 -43.24
CA ALA A 277 -0.32 0.59 -43.29
C ALA A 277 0.87 -0.36 -43.49
N ALA A 278 0.74 -1.57 -42.93
CA ALA A 278 1.19 -2.79 -43.59
C ALA A 278 0.15 -3.91 -43.37
N ARG A 279 -0.21 -4.59 -44.46
CA ARG A 279 -1.24 -5.65 -44.55
C ARG A 279 -0.71 -7.01 -44.03
N PRO A 280 -1.61 -7.95 -43.67
CA PRO A 280 -1.29 -9.23 -43.07
C PRO A 280 -1.06 -10.34 -44.11
N GLY A 281 -0.17 -11.28 -43.79
CA GLY A 281 -0.04 -12.58 -44.45
C GLY A 281 0.36 -13.65 -43.43
N ALA A 282 -0.59 -14.53 -43.09
CA ALA A 282 -0.34 -15.84 -42.47
C ALA A 282 -0.06 -16.88 -43.60
N PRO A 283 0.29 -18.18 -43.37
CA PRO A 283 0.32 -18.93 -42.10
C PRO A 283 1.47 -19.97 -41.89
N ALA A 284 1.60 -20.40 -40.62
CA ALA A 284 1.82 -21.77 -40.07
C ALA A 284 3.10 -22.64 -40.30
N ALA A 285 3.38 -23.39 -39.21
CA ALA A 285 4.22 -24.59 -39.01
C ALA A 285 5.69 -24.34 -38.58
N ALA A 286 6.28 -24.98 -37.56
CA ALA A 286 5.91 -26.10 -36.69
C ALA A 286 6.70 -26.05 -35.36
N SER A 287 6.15 -26.66 -34.30
CA SER A 287 6.77 -26.87 -32.99
C SER A 287 7.98 -27.83 -33.05
N PRO A 288 8.82 -27.86 -31.98
CA PRO A 288 8.59 -28.88 -30.96
C PRO A 288 8.74 -28.37 -29.51
N ALA A 289 7.85 -28.88 -28.64
CA ALA A 289 7.95 -28.87 -27.17
C ALA A 289 8.60 -30.21 -26.71
N PRO A 290 8.94 -30.48 -25.42
CA PRO A 290 8.45 -29.81 -24.20
C PRO A 290 9.48 -29.58 -23.06
N GLY A 291 9.16 -28.66 -22.14
CA GLY A 291 9.86 -28.48 -20.87
C GLY A 291 9.30 -27.33 -20.02
N GLY A 292 8.26 -27.61 -19.24
CA GLY A 292 7.91 -26.89 -17.99
C GLY A 292 7.71 -25.36 -18.02
N GLY A 293 6.74 -24.86 -18.79
CA GLY A 293 6.29 -23.47 -18.68
C GLY A 293 5.35 -23.27 -17.49
N GLY A 294 5.78 -22.51 -16.47
CA GLY A 294 4.89 -22.00 -15.42
C GLY A 294 3.86 -21.02 -16.00
N PRO A 295 2.64 -20.94 -15.45
CA PRO A 295 1.65 -19.98 -15.91
C PRO A 295 2.13 -18.55 -15.63
N ALA A 296 1.97 -17.66 -16.62
CA ALA A 296 2.18 -16.23 -16.48
C ALA A 296 1.38 -15.71 -15.28
N ALA A 297 2.10 -15.24 -14.26
CA ALA A 297 1.57 -14.95 -12.95
C ALA A 297 0.77 -13.65 -12.93
N ASP A 298 -0.54 -13.76 -12.71
CA ASP A 298 -1.41 -12.69 -12.24
C ASP A 298 -0.97 -12.24 -10.83
N GLY A 299 -0.40 -11.04 -10.73
CA GLY A 299 0.20 -10.51 -9.51
C GLY A 299 -0.77 -9.98 -8.45
N HIS A 300 -2.05 -10.34 -8.48
CA HIS A 300 -3.08 -9.62 -7.71
C HIS A 300 -3.79 -10.40 -6.60
N LEU A 301 -3.54 -11.71 -6.41
CA LEU A 301 -4.30 -12.48 -5.40
C LEU A 301 -3.49 -13.50 -4.57
N HIS A 302 -2.15 -13.44 -4.55
CA HIS A 302 -1.34 -14.40 -3.79
C HIS A 302 -0.31 -13.75 -2.85
N LEU A 303 -0.78 -12.95 -1.89
CA LEU A 303 0.02 -12.61 -0.70
C LEU A 303 0.17 -13.80 0.27
N ALA A 304 -0.76 -14.77 0.21
CA ALA A 304 -0.73 -15.93 1.10
C ALA A 304 0.39 -16.95 0.81
N HIS A 305 1.03 -16.90 -0.37
CA HIS A 305 1.97 -17.97 -0.78
C HIS A 305 3.45 -17.56 -0.86
N ARG A 306 3.81 -16.29 -0.60
CA ARG A 306 5.22 -15.84 -0.64
C ARG A 306 5.92 -15.75 0.72
N ALA A 307 5.21 -15.96 1.83
CA ALA A 307 5.76 -15.77 3.18
C ALA A 307 6.36 -17.03 3.84
N PHE A 308 6.70 -18.06 3.06
CA PHE A 308 7.46 -19.21 3.58
C PHE A 308 8.63 -19.53 2.66
N THR A 309 9.71 -18.77 2.81
CA THR A 309 11.04 -19.22 2.42
C THR A 309 11.86 -19.37 3.70
N ALA A 310 11.79 -20.55 4.31
CA ALA A 310 12.71 -20.99 5.36
C ALA A 310 14.07 -21.37 4.72
N GLY A 311 14.65 -20.43 3.97
CA GLY A 311 16.01 -20.50 3.44
C GLY A 311 16.93 -19.58 4.24
N PRO A 312 18.26 -19.68 4.09
CA PRO A 312 19.19 -18.72 4.67
C PRO A 312 18.81 -17.29 4.24
N ARG A 313 18.65 -16.39 5.22
CA ARG A 313 18.39 -14.96 4.97
C ARG A 313 19.68 -14.30 4.50
N ASP A 314 19.88 -14.30 3.19
CA ASP A 314 21.02 -13.67 2.52
C ASP A 314 20.80 -12.18 2.23
N ARG A 315 19.60 -11.67 2.52
CA ARG A 315 19.17 -10.29 2.26
C ARG A 315 18.32 -9.77 3.41
N LEU A 316 18.43 -8.45 3.63
CA LEU A 316 17.59 -7.71 4.57
C LEU A 316 16.10 -7.89 4.24
N VAL A 317 15.29 -8.29 5.22
CA VAL A 317 13.83 -8.41 5.11
C VAL A 317 13.17 -7.23 5.83
N ILE A 318 12.45 -6.42 5.07
CA ILE A 318 11.79 -5.20 5.54
C ILE A 318 10.28 -5.42 5.53
N ALA A 319 9.62 -5.25 6.67
CA ALA A 319 8.19 -4.91 6.69
C ALA A 319 8.07 -3.39 6.71
N GLY A 320 7.22 -2.79 5.89
CA GLY A 320 7.31 -1.35 5.68
C GLY A 320 6.00 -0.62 5.45
N VAL A 321 5.74 0.41 6.27
CA VAL A 321 4.82 1.51 5.92
C VAL A 321 5.60 2.42 4.98
N LEU A 322 5.62 2.06 3.70
CA LEU A 322 6.42 2.71 2.67
C LEU A 322 5.54 3.21 1.54
N ASP A 323 5.95 4.32 0.93
CA ASP A 323 5.39 4.73 -0.35
C ASP A 323 5.72 3.69 -1.44
N ALA A 324 5.00 3.75 -2.56
CA ALA A 324 5.15 2.75 -3.62
C ALA A 324 6.51 2.81 -4.34
N THR A 325 7.09 4.01 -4.46
CA THR A 325 8.36 4.28 -5.13
C THR A 325 9.52 3.77 -4.28
N THR A 326 9.58 4.17 -3.01
CA THR A 326 10.57 3.74 -2.03
C THR A 326 10.55 2.22 -1.86
N ALA A 327 9.36 1.61 -1.76
CA ALA A 327 9.26 0.16 -1.67
C ALA A 327 9.81 -0.55 -2.93
N ALA A 328 9.59 0.01 -4.12
CA ALA A 328 10.12 -0.53 -5.36
C ALA A 328 11.64 -0.37 -5.47
N ASP A 329 12.20 0.74 -4.97
CA ASP A 329 13.64 0.97 -4.93
C ASP A 329 14.32 0.03 -3.92
N PHE A 330 13.75 -0.11 -2.72
CA PHE A 330 14.27 -1.03 -1.71
C PHE A 330 14.24 -2.49 -2.16
N ALA A 331 13.22 -2.89 -2.95
CA ALA A 331 13.05 -4.28 -3.40
C ALA A 331 14.21 -4.78 -4.30
N HIS A 332 15.04 -3.89 -4.85
CA HIS A 332 16.21 -4.29 -5.63
C HIS A 332 17.26 -4.98 -4.76
N ASP A 333 17.44 -4.52 -3.53
CA ASP A 333 18.52 -4.92 -2.62
C ASP A 333 18.02 -5.65 -1.37
N ALA A 334 16.78 -5.41 -0.97
CA ALA A 334 16.10 -6.04 0.17
C ALA A 334 14.83 -6.80 -0.25
N VAL A 335 14.35 -7.69 0.61
CA VAL A 335 13.00 -8.28 0.51
C VAL A 335 12.02 -7.34 1.19
N VAL A 336 11.13 -6.72 0.43
CA VAL A 336 10.22 -5.68 0.95
C VAL A 336 8.78 -6.17 0.98
N ASN A 337 8.19 -6.18 2.17
CA ASN A 337 6.79 -6.48 2.42
C ASN A 337 6.09 -5.20 2.88
N ARG A 338 5.38 -4.55 1.94
CA ARG A 338 4.59 -3.35 2.29
C ARG A 338 3.42 -3.75 3.18
N VAL A 339 3.23 -3.04 4.29
CA VAL A 339 2.12 -3.25 5.20
C VAL A 339 0.99 -2.27 4.92
N LEU A 340 -0.24 -2.75 4.92
CA LEU A 340 -1.46 -1.96 4.85
C LEU A 340 -2.14 -1.95 6.23
N PRO A 341 -2.96 -0.94 6.55
CA PRO A 341 -3.56 -0.84 7.88
C PRO A 341 -4.41 -2.06 8.30
N HIS A 342 -4.91 -2.83 7.33
CA HIS A 342 -5.77 -3.99 7.58
C HIS A 342 -5.01 -5.32 7.66
N ASP A 343 -3.80 -5.42 7.12
CA ASP A 343 -2.99 -6.65 7.10
C ASP A 343 -1.67 -6.54 7.89
N ALA A 344 -1.34 -5.36 8.41
CA ALA A 344 -0.05 -5.04 9.02
C ALA A 344 0.43 -6.09 10.04
N ARG A 345 -0.44 -6.47 10.98
CA ARG A 345 -0.13 -7.49 11.99
C ARG A 345 0.18 -8.84 11.35
N GLN A 346 -0.67 -9.28 10.43
CA GLN A 346 -0.53 -10.57 9.75
C GLN A 346 0.74 -10.63 8.89
N VAL A 347 1.10 -9.52 8.23
CA VAL A 347 2.36 -9.43 7.48
C VAL A 347 3.54 -9.53 8.44
N ALA A 348 3.58 -8.74 9.51
CA ALA A 348 4.68 -8.77 10.48
C ALA A 348 4.89 -10.17 11.10
N GLU A 349 3.81 -10.81 11.57
CA GLU A 349 3.87 -12.14 12.17
C GLU A 349 4.29 -13.24 11.18
N ARG A 350 3.87 -13.14 9.90
CA ARG A 350 4.14 -14.19 8.90
C ARG A 350 5.47 -14.02 8.19
N THR A 351 5.93 -12.79 7.97
CA THR A 351 7.19 -12.54 7.28
C THR A 351 8.39 -12.54 8.21
N ASP A 352 8.15 -12.37 9.52
CA ASP A 352 9.19 -12.26 10.56
C ASP A 352 10.34 -11.33 10.11
N PRO A 353 10.02 -10.05 9.84
CA PRO A 353 10.95 -9.12 9.22
C PRO A 353 12.18 -8.89 10.11
N ASP A 354 13.33 -8.60 9.50
CA ASP A 354 14.50 -8.18 10.27
C ASP A 354 14.28 -6.77 10.85
N VAL A 355 13.53 -5.94 10.13
CA VAL A 355 13.20 -4.57 10.54
C VAL A 355 11.81 -4.13 10.06
N LEU A 356 11.09 -3.41 10.91
CA LEU A 356 9.94 -2.60 10.53
C LEU A 356 10.40 -1.19 10.19
N VAL A 357 10.08 -0.70 9.00
CA VAL A 357 10.34 0.69 8.60
C VAL A 357 9.04 1.44 8.44
N VAL A 358 8.94 2.58 9.10
CA VAL A 358 7.80 3.50 8.94
C VAL A 358 8.30 4.79 8.32
N GLN A 359 7.97 5.00 7.05
CA GLN A 359 8.34 6.20 6.32
C GLN A 359 7.34 7.32 6.59
N LEU A 360 7.84 8.48 7.01
CA LEU A 360 6.99 9.61 7.39
C LEU A 360 6.14 10.08 6.20
N SER A 361 6.70 10.22 5.01
CA SER A 361 5.93 10.64 3.83
C SER A 361 4.82 9.66 3.45
N ALA A 362 4.97 8.36 3.74
CA ALA A 362 3.92 7.35 3.57
C ALA A 362 2.77 7.51 4.58
N CYS A 363 3.02 8.17 5.71
CA CYS A 363 1.98 8.59 6.66
C CYS A 363 1.27 9.89 6.23
N LEU A 364 1.81 10.62 5.25
CA LEU A 364 1.18 11.84 4.70
C LEU A 364 0.30 11.54 3.47
N ALA A 365 0.55 10.42 2.78
CA ALA A 365 -0.20 10.03 1.58
C ALA A 365 -0.35 8.51 1.44
N GLY A 366 -1.46 8.06 0.84
CA GLY A 366 -1.72 6.65 0.58
C GLY A 366 -2.49 5.95 1.72
N PRO A 367 -2.35 4.62 1.88
CA PRO A 367 -3.17 3.84 2.81
C PRO A 367 -3.00 4.22 4.29
N TRP A 368 -1.84 4.77 4.65
CA TRP A 368 -1.53 5.24 6.01
C TRP A 368 -1.63 6.77 6.14
N ALA A 369 -2.24 7.45 5.16
CA ALA A 369 -2.38 8.90 5.18
C ALA A 369 -3.03 9.36 6.48
N HIS A 370 -2.52 10.48 7.02
CA HIS A 370 -2.92 11.11 8.27
C HIS A 370 -2.43 10.44 9.57
N THR A 371 -1.68 9.33 9.49
CA THR A 371 -1.06 8.72 10.68
C THR A 371 -0.05 9.69 11.31
N GLY A 372 -0.11 9.85 12.62
CA GLY A 372 0.72 10.78 13.40
C GLY A 372 0.30 12.25 13.27
N THR A 373 -0.81 12.56 12.59
CA THR A 373 -1.29 13.95 12.46
C THR A 373 -2.36 14.32 13.50
N GLY A 374 -2.88 13.34 14.23
CA GLY A 374 -4.04 13.48 15.12
C GLY A 374 -5.40 13.47 14.42
N THR A 375 -5.42 13.46 13.08
CA THR A 375 -6.68 13.43 12.30
C THR A 375 -7.16 12.02 11.96
N ALA A 376 -6.33 10.99 12.18
CA ALA A 376 -6.66 9.58 11.97
C ALA A 376 -6.26 8.69 13.17
N PRO A 377 -6.91 8.86 14.35
CA PRO A 377 -6.53 8.15 15.57
C PRO A 377 -6.64 6.61 15.46
N ASP A 378 -7.51 6.09 14.58
CA ASP A 378 -7.57 4.65 14.31
C ASP A 378 -6.31 4.13 13.61
N LEU A 379 -5.68 4.92 12.73
CA LEU A 379 -4.42 4.56 12.10
C LEU A 379 -3.26 4.69 13.10
N ASP A 380 -3.29 5.70 13.97
CA ASP A 380 -2.32 5.84 15.06
C ASP A 380 -2.36 4.62 15.99
N ARG A 381 -3.56 4.17 16.36
CA ARG A 381 -3.74 2.95 17.14
C ARG A 381 -3.25 1.70 16.41
N ARG A 382 -3.56 1.55 15.12
CA ARG A 382 -3.07 0.42 14.31
C ARG A 382 -1.55 0.41 14.19
N LEU A 383 -0.93 1.58 14.06
CA LEU A 383 0.52 1.70 14.06
C LEU A 383 1.11 1.32 15.42
N ALA A 384 0.47 1.71 16.52
CA ALA A 384 0.84 1.29 17.87
C ALA A 384 0.80 -0.24 18.02
N GLU A 385 -0.28 -0.87 17.55
CA GLU A 385 -0.46 -2.33 17.56
C GLU A 385 0.60 -3.04 16.72
N LEU A 386 0.95 -2.49 15.55
CA LEU A 386 2.02 -3.01 14.70
C LEU A 386 3.38 -2.93 15.40
N LEU A 387 3.72 -1.80 16.00
CA LEU A 387 4.96 -1.61 16.74
C LEU A 387 5.07 -2.57 17.92
N ALA A 388 3.98 -2.71 18.70
CA ALA A 388 3.91 -3.67 19.79
C ALA A 388 4.13 -5.11 19.30
N THR A 389 3.56 -5.47 18.14
CA THR A 389 3.74 -6.79 17.52
C THR A 389 5.21 -7.03 17.15
N VAL A 390 5.85 -6.07 16.49
CA VAL A 390 7.24 -6.17 16.05
C VAL A 390 8.21 -6.25 17.24
N HIS A 391 7.98 -5.47 18.29
CA HIS A 391 8.75 -5.57 19.53
C HIS A 391 8.54 -6.89 20.26
N ALA A 392 7.32 -7.43 20.26
CA ALA A 392 7.05 -8.75 20.84
C ALA A 392 7.78 -9.87 20.09
N LEU A 393 8.04 -9.70 18.79
CA LEU A 393 8.89 -10.59 17.99
C LEU A 393 10.40 -10.34 18.20
N GLY A 394 10.78 -9.35 19.02
CA GLY A 394 12.18 -8.97 19.24
C GLY A 394 12.84 -8.33 18.02
N ARG A 395 12.04 -7.70 17.14
CA ARG A 395 12.50 -7.07 15.89
C ARG A 395 12.60 -5.56 16.05
N THR A 396 13.50 -4.96 15.26
CA THR A 396 13.77 -3.52 15.29
C THR A 396 12.67 -2.73 14.58
N ALA A 397 12.17 -1.66 15.20
CA ALA A 397 11.29 -0.67 14.59
C ALA A 397 12.02 0.66 14.34
N VAL A 398 12.02 1.11 13.09
CA VAL A 398 12.72 2.31 12.64
C VAL A 398 11.73 3.30 12.03
N LEU A 399 11.78 4.55 12.50
CA LEU A 399 11.13 5.68 11.84
C LEU A 399 12.08 6.27 10.78
N TRP A 400 11.65 6.28 9.53
CA TRP A 400 12.34 6.99 8.44
C TRP A 400 11.72 8.37 8.24
N ARG A 401 12.44 9.40 8.66
CA ARG A 401 12.01 10.79 8.61
C ARG A 401 12.52 11.47 7.34
N ASP A 402 11.82 11.23 6.25
CA ASP A 402 12.08 11.81 4.92
C ASP A 402 11.31 13.11 4.63
N ALA A 403 10.48 13.55 5.59
CA ALA A 403 9.77 14.83 5.55
C ALA A 403 9.80 15.51 6.94
N PRO A 404 9.43 16.80 7.04
CA PRO A 404 9.50 17.54 8.30
C PRO A 404 8.68 16.86 9.41
N ALA A 405 9.28 16.71 10.60
CA ALA A 405 8.61 16.09 11.75
C ALA A 405 7.27 16.78 12.12
N SER A 406 7.15 18.08 11.83
CA SER A 406 5.94 18.88 12.05
C SER A 406 4.74 18.42 11.20
N ALA A 407 4.97 17.67 10.12
CA ALA A 407 3.89 17.16 9.28
C ALA A 407 3.13 16.00 9.93
N ALA A 408 3.77 15.25 10.84
CA ALA A 408 3.17 14.15 11.58
C ALA A 408 3.75 14.06 13.01
N PRO A 409 3.47 15.06 13.87
CA PRO A 409 4.10 15.18 15.19
C PRO A 409 3.77 14.02 16.13
N GLY A 410 2.63 13.37 15.94
CA GLY A 410 2.18 12.18 16.65
C GLY A 410 3.01 10.93 16.34
N LEU A 411 3.92 10.95 15.35
CA LEU A 411 4.89 9.87 15.17
C LEU A 411 6.02 9.90 16.23
N ALA A 412 6.36 11.08 16.77
CA ALA A 412 7.44 11.23 17.74
C ALA A 412 7.28 10.43 19.05
N PRO A 413 6.09 10.34 19.68
CA PRO A 413 5.92 9.62 20.95
C PRO A 413 5.89 8.09 20.83
N PHE A 414 5.90 7.52 19.62
CA PHE A 414 5.95 6.08 19.47
C PHE A 414 7.31 5.50 19.92
N PRO A 415 7.33 4.23 20.39
CA PRO A 415 8.57 3.59 20.82
C PRO A 415 9.37 3.16 19.58
N TRP A 416 10.29 4.00 19.10
CA TRP A 416 11.21 3.64 18.01
C TRP A 416 12.54 3.18 18.58
N ASP A 417 13.12 2.13 18.00
CA ASP A 417 14.49 1.71 18.32
C ASP A 417 15.54 2.63 17.68
N ALA A 418 15.22 3.17 16.50
CA ALA A 418 16.04 4.16 15.82
C ALA A 418 15.19 5.11 14.97
N VAL A 419 15.76 6.28 14.69
CA VAL A 419 15.20 7.24 13.73
C VAL A 419 16.27 7.59 12.71
N LEU A 420 15.94 7.41 11.43
CA LEU A 420 16.79 7.79 10.31
C LEU A 420 16.26 9.08 9.68
N ASP A 421 17.13 10.07 9.54
CA ASP A 421 16.79 11.36 8.95
C ASP A 421 17.30 11.46 7.50
N GLY A 422 16.46 11.97 6.60
CA GLY A 422 16.84 12.27 5.21
C GLY A 422 16.15 11.40 4.15
N ASP A 423 16.61 11.54 2.91
CA ASP A 423 16.06 10.81 1.76
C ASP A 423 16.26 9.28 1.86
N THR A 424 15.43 8.52 1.15
CA THR A 424 15.56 7.05 1.00
C THR A 424 16.63 6.65 -0.01
N GLY A 425 17.43 7.63 -0.46
CA GLY A 425 18.49 7.49 -1.44
C GLY A 425 17.99 7.48 -2.88
N VAL A 426 18.95 7.42 -3.79
CA VAL A 426 18.73 7.41 -5.24
C VAL A 426 19.11 6.04 -5.78
N GLN A 427 18.25 5.43 -6.60
CA GLN A 427 18.58 4.18 -7.27
C GLN A 427 19.41 4.45 -8.53
N PRO A 428 20.70 4.02 -8.61
CA PRO A 428 21.56 4.35 -9.75
C PRO A 428 21.01 3.85 -11.09
N ALA A 429 20.34 2.70 -11.11
CA ALA A 429 19.70 2.15 -12.30
C ALA A 429 18.54 2.99 -12.88
N ARG A 430 18.04 3.98 -12.14
CA ARG A 430 17.02 4.94 -12.61
C ARG A 430 17.62 6.24 -13.14
N LEU A 431 18.90 6.48 -12.91
CA LEU A 431 19.58 7.64 -13.44
C LEU A 431 19.84 7.42 -14.93
N ASP A 432 19.65 8.47 -15.71
CA ASP A 432 20.26 8.52 -17.04
C ASP A 432 21.73 8.92 -16.85
N PRO A 433 22.70 8.02 -17.12
CA PRO A 433 24.11 8.34 -16.92
C PRO A 433 24.59 9.49 -17.81
N ALA A 434 23.89 9.78 -18.92
CA ALA A 434 24.20 10.91 -19.79
C ALA A 434 23.73 12.25 -19.20
N SER A 435 22.81 12.24 -18.23
CA SER A 435 22.24 13.44 -17.62
C SER A 435 22.90 13.85 -16.30
N VAL A 436 23.84 13.04 -15.79
CA VAL A 436 24.49 13.25 -14.49
C VAL A 436 26.01 13.31 -14.69
N ASP A 437 26.67 14.31 -14.10
CA ASP A 437 28.13 14.36 -14.14
C ASP A 437 28.75 13.16 -13.38
N ARG A 438 29.96 12.75 -13.78
CA ARG A 438 30.61 11.59 -13.14
C ARG A 438 31.02 11.84 -11.70
N ALA A 439 31.43 13.05 -11.35
CA ALA A 439 31.74 13.36 -9.96
C ALA A 439 30.49 13.18 -9.08
N ASP A 440 29.36 13.69 -9.58
CA ASP A 440 28.05 13.54 -8.92
C ASP A 440 27.61 12.08 -8.86
N LEU A 441 27.79 11.29 -9.93
CA LEU A 441 27.45 9.87 -9.93
C LEU A 441 28.27 9.09 -8.89
N ARG A 442 29.57 9.40 -8.75
CA ARG A 442 30.45 8.82 -7.72
C ARG A 442 30.00 9.22 -6.32
N GLU A 443 29.62 10.48 -6.12
CA GLU A 443 29.05 10.93 -4.84
C GLU A 443 27.77 10.18 -4.52
N ILE A 444 26.83 10.11 -5.47
CA ILE A 444 25.58 9.36 -5.32
C ILE A 444 25.89 7.90 -4.94
N PHE A 445 26.74 7.23 -5.71
CA PHE A 445 27.09 5.84 -5.44
C PHE A 445 27.65 5.64 -4.03
N THR A 446 28.55 6.53 -3.58
CA THR A 446 29.27 6.37 -2.31
C THR A 446 28.47 6.78 -1.08
N SER A 447 27.57 7.76 -1.18
CA SER A 447 26.90 8.33 0.00
C SER A 447 25.38 8.42 -0.09
N ARG A 448 24.79 8.50 -1.30
CA ARG A 448 23.34 8.76 -1.48
C ARG A 448 22.56 7.63 -2.13
N ALA A 449 23.22 6.55 -2.54
CA ALA A 449 22.54 5.45 -3.20
C ALA A 449 21.59 4.75 -2.23
N THR A 450 20.45 4.26 -2.75
CA THR A 450 19.48 3.48 -1.95
C THR A 450 20.16 2.32 -1.21
N ARG A 451 21.12 1.64 -1.84
CA ARG A 451 21.92 0.58 -1.20
C ARG A 451 22.72 1.06 0.02
N VAL A 452 23.27 2.28 -0.01
CA VAL A 452 23.98 2.88 1.14
C VAL A 452 23.02 3.16 2.29
N ARG A 453 21.83 3.69 1.97
CA ARG A 453 20.74 3.91 2.93
C ARG A 453 20.26 2.61 3.57
N LEU A 454 20.14 1.54 2.78
CA LEU A 454 19.79 0.22 3.29
C LEU A 454 20.89 -0.44 4.12
N SER A 455 22.16 -0.13 3.88
CA SER A 455 23.27 -0.60 4.75
C SER A 455 23.22 0.02 6.14
N GLU A 456 22.83 1.30 6.25
CA GLU A 456 22.56 1.92 7.54
C GLU A 456 21.42 1.20 8.28
N LEU A 457 20.33 0.90 7.58
CA LEU A 457 19.21 0.14 8.12
C LEU A 457 19.62 -1.29 8.54
N ALA A 458 20.38 -1.99 7.71
CA ALA A 458 20.87 -3.34 7.99
C ALA A 458 21.77 -3.38 9.23
N ARG A 459 22.63 -2.38 9.42
CA ARG A 459 23.47 -2.26 10.62
C ARG A 459 22.65 -2.07 11.89
N ILE A 460 21.59 -1.27 11.85
CA ILE A 460 20.68 -1.07 12.99
C ILE A 460 19.94 -2.39 13.30
N ALA A 461 19.49 -3.10 12.26
CA ALA A 461 18.75 -4.34 12.40
C ALA A 461 19.63 -5.57 12.72
N GLY A 462 20.95 -5.46 12.63
CA GLY A 462 21.87 -6.60 12.73
C GLY A 462 21.71 -7.63 11.60
N ALA A 463 21.32 -7.18 10.41
CA ALA A 463 21.01 -8.02 9.25
C ALA A 463 22.13 -8.01 8.19
N ALA A 464 21.94 -8.79 7.12
CA ALA A 464 22.89 -8.84 6.00
C ALA A 464 23.03 -7.46 5.32
N ASP A 465 24.27 -7.01 5.12
CA ASP A 465 24.56 -5.69 4.56
C ASP A 465 24.45 -5.70 3.03
N PRO A 466 23.54 -4.91 2.41
CA PRO A 466 23.45 -4.80 0.97
C PRO A 466 24.74 -4.32 0.28
N LEU A 467 25.62 -3.60 0.97
CA LEU A 467 26.91 -3.18 0.42
C LEU A 467 27.88 -4.35 0.22
N ASP A 468 27.64 -5.52 0.81
CA ASP A 468 28.41 -6.72 0.52
C ASP A 468 28.31 -7.12 -0.96
N ALA A 469 27.22 -6.76 -1.64
CA ALA A 469 27.05 -6.94 -3.07
C ALA A 469 28.01 -6.09 -3.93
N ARG A 470 28.68 -5.08 -3.35
CA ARG A 470 29.69 -4.23 -4.01
C ARG A 470 31.12 -4.73 -3.82
N ARG A 471 31.33 -5.79 -3.04
CA ARG A 471 32.68 -6.29 -2.77
C ARG A 471 33.33 -6.78 -4.07
N VAL A 472 34.57 -6.34 -4.29
CA VAL A 472 35.36 -6.70 -5.48
C VAL A 472 36.59 -7.50 -5.08
N ALA A 473 36.86 -8.56 -5.84
CA ALA A 473 38.11 -9.31 -5.87
C ALA A 473 38.97 -8.80 -7.02
N VAL A 474 40.20 -8.38 -6.75
CA VAL A 474 41.15 -7.99 -7.79
C VAL A 474 41.99 -9.21 -8.16
N LEU A 475 41.98 -9.60 -9.44
CA LEU A 475 42.80 -10.70 -9.96
C LEU A 475 44.10 -10.15 -10.53
N ALA A 476 45.23 -10.50 -9.93
CA ALA A 476 46.56 -10.04 -10.35
C ALA A 476 47.54 -11.22 -10.47
N ASP A 477 48.54 -11.08 -11.36
CA ASP A 477 49.58 -12.08 -11.60
C ASP A 477 50.99 -11.44 -11.56
N PRO A 478 51.42 -10.90 -10.40
CA PRO A 478 52.73 -10.25 -10.27
C PRO A 478 53.87 -11.26 -10.40
N ARG A 479 54.86 -10.93 -11.22
CA ARG A 479 56.00 -11.79 -11.58
C ARG A 479 57.24 -11.55 -10.72
N ASP A 480 57.37 -10.34 -10.17
CA ASP A 480 58.52 -9.94 -9.36
C ASP A 480 58.13 -8.96 -8.24
N GLY A 481 59.09 -8.61 -7.38
CA GLY A 481 58.86 -7.69 -6.26
C GLY A 481 58.49 -6.27 -6.68
N ALA A 482 58.88 -5.82 -7.88
CA ALA A 482 58.52 -4.49 -8.36
C ALA A 482 57.06 -4.44 -8.83
N GLU A 483 56.57 -5.52 -9.43
CA GLU A 483 55.15 -5.72 -9.75
C GLU A 483 54.29 -5.87 -8.49
N VAL A 484 54.79 -6.55 -7.45
CA VAL A 484 54.12 -6.58 -6.14
C VAL A 484 53.98 -5.17 -5.58
N SER A 485 55.05 -4.37 -5.53
CA SER A 485 54.99 -2.99 -5.04
C SER A 485 54.02 -2.11 -5.86
N ARG A 486 53.96 -2.29 -7.18
CA ARG A 486 53.00 -1.60 -8.05
C ARG A 486 51.57 -2.01 -7.76
N LEU A 487 51.29 -3.30 -7.61
CA LEU A 487 49.97 -3.81 -7.23
C LEU A 487 49.52 -3.22 -5.89
N VAL A 488 50.39 -3.26 -4.87
CA VAL A 488 50.11 -2.70 -3.54
C VAL A 488 49.76 -1.22 -3.64
N ALA A 489 50.60 -0.42 -4.32
CA ALA A 489 50.37 1.02 -4.49
C ALA A 489 49.06 1.33 -5.25
N GLN A 490 48.77 0.61 -6.35
CA GLN A 490 47.55 0.82 -7.12
C GLN A 490 46.29 0.43 -6.33
N VAL A 491 46.32 -0.68 -5.59
CA VAL A 491 45.19 -1.11 -4.76
C VAL A 491 44.94 -0.14 -3.60
N MET A 492 46.01 0.28 -2.92
CA MET A 492 45.93 1.20 -1.77
C MET A 492 45.59 2.65 -2.16
N THR A 493 45.58 2.99 -3.45
CA THR A 493 45.08 4.29 -3.93
C THR A 493 43.61 4.26 -4.34
N GLN A 494 42.98 3.09 -4.51
CA GLN A 494 41.58 3.00 -4.96
C GLN A 494 40.57 3.55 -3.94
N ARG A 495 39.73 4.51 -4.31
CA ARG A 495 38.65 5.06 -3.48
C ARG A 495 37.64 3.99 -3.06
N LEU A 496 37.29 3.07 -3.97
CA LEU A 496 36.59 1.85 -3.62
C LEU A 496 37.64 0.76 -3.36
N ARG A 497 37.91 0.45 -2.09
CA ARG A 497 38.87 -0.59 -1.73
C ARG A 497 38.33 -1.97 -2.14
N PRO A 498 39.14 -2.82 -2.81
CA PRO A 498 38.73 -4.20 -3.05
C PRO A 498 38.68 -4.95 -1.72
N ALA A 499 37.76 -5.91 -1.62
CA ALA A 499 37.64 -6.74 -0.43
C ALA A 499 38.74 -7.81 -0.37
N GLU A 500 39.21 -8.25 -1.53
CA GLU A 500 40.28 -9.22 -1.64
C GLU A 500 41.13 -9.02 -2.91
N VAL A 501 42.35 -9.53 -2.87
CA VAL A 501 43.29 -9.60 -3.99
C VAL A 501 43.70 -11.05 -4.16
N LEU A 502 43.48 -11.60 -5.36
CA LEU A 502 43.86 -12.94 -5.76
C LEU A 502 45.20 -12.89 -6.47
N VAL A 503 46.18 -13.63 -5.95
CA VAL A 503 47.53 -13.76 -6.50
C VAL A 503 47.92 -15.23 -6.62
N PRO A 504 48.86 -15.62 -7.50
CA PRO A 504 49.27 -17.02 -7.64
C PRO A 504 49.81 -17.62 -6.33
N VAL A 505 50.62 -16.85 -5.61
CA VAL A 505 51.24 -17.26 -4.35
C VAL A 505 51.09 -16.14 -3.31
N PRO A 506 50.21 -16.28 -2.31
CA PRO A 506 50.10 -15.32 -1.21
C PRO A 506 51.34 -15.43 -0.28
N GLY A 507 51.65 -14.35 0.44
CA GLY A 507 52.81 -14.32 1.33
C GLY A 507 53.05 -12.97 2.00
N THR A 508 54.15 -12.86 2.74
CA THR A 508 54.51 -11.67 3.53
C THR A 508 54.79 -10.43 2.68
N ALA A 509 55.08 -10.60 1.39
CA ALA A 509 55.27 -9.49 0.44
C ALA A 509 54.00 -8.61 0.29
N TYR A 510 52.83 -9.12 0.66
CA TYR A 510 51.56 -8.41 0.60
C TYR A 510 51.07 -7.91 1.97
N ALA A 511 51.95 -7.87 2.99
CA ALA A 511 51.57 -7.49 4.35
C ALA A 511 50.89 -6.11 4.44
N GLU A 512 51.26 -5.16 3.57
CA GLU A 512 50.63 -3.84 3.51
C GLU A 512 49.15 -3.91 3.09
N LEU A 513 48.78 -4.81 2.17
CA LEU A 513 47.38 -5.04 1.78
C LEU A 513 46.58 -5.59 2.95
N THR A 514 47.12 -6.60 3.64
CA THR A 514 46.48 -7.20 4.81
C THR A 514 46.33 -6.19 5.95
N ALA A 515 47.35 -5.37 6.20
CA ALA A 515 47.28 -4.29 7.18
C ALA A 515 46.26 -3.20 6.79
N GLY A 516 46.07 -2.99 5.48
CA GLY A 516 45.02 -2.14 4.91
C GLY A 516 43.61 -2.75 4.91
N GLY A 517 43.43 -3.95 5.48
CA GLY A 517 42.13 -4.64 5.55
C GLY A 517 41.73 -5.38 4.28
N VAL A 518 42.64 -5.53 3.31
CA VAL A 518 42.40 -6.27 2.07
C VAL A 518 42.84 -7.72 2.26
N THR A 519 41.94 -8.67 2.00
CA THR A 519 42.27 -10.09 2.13
C THR A 519 43.12 -10.56 0.94
N VAL A 520 44.26 -11.20 1.16
CA VAL A 520 45.10 -11.74 0.08
C VAL A 520 44.92 -13.25 0.03
N ARG A 521 44.53 -13.80 -1.13
CA ARG A 521 44.23 -15.24 -1.30
C ARG A 521 44.91 -15.80 -2.55
N ALA A 522 45.07 -17.13 -2.58
CA ALA A 522 45.60 -17.78 -3.77
C ALA A 522 44.54 -17.78 -4.89
N THR A 523 44.95 -17.51 -6.13
CA THR A 523 44.05 -17.57 -7.31
C THR A 523 43.38 -18.94 -7.45
N ALA A 524 44.06 -20.01 -7.04
CA ALA A 524 43.53 -21.37 -7.03
C ALA A 524 42.32 -21.57 -6.11
N ASP A 525 42.18 -20.76 -5.05
CA ASP A 525 41.07 -20.85 -4.09
C ASP A 525 39.79 -20.18 -4.61
N GLY A 526 39.90 -19.45 -5.72
CA GLY A 526 38.83 -18.71 -6.35
C GLY A 526 38.36 -17.47 -5.56
N PRO A 527 37.63 -16.55 -6.23
CA PRO A 527 37.07 -15.35 -5.61
C PRO A 527 35.97 -15.66 -4.58
N GLY A 528 36.08 -15.05 -3.40
CA GLY A 528 35.01 -14.98 -2.40
C GLY A 528 34.04 -13.81 -2.66
N ALA A 529 34.51 -12.70 -3.21
CA ALA A 529 33.72 -11.51 -3.51
C ALA A 529 32.79 -11.73 -4.72
N PRO A 530 31.60 -11.06 -4.77
CA PRO A 530 30.63 -11.22 -5.85
C PRO A 530 31.11 -10.71 -7.22
N TRP A 531 32.10 -9.82 -7.24
CA TRP A 531 32.68 -9.26 -8.46
C TRP A 531 34.17 -9.52 -8.53
N VAL A 532 34.68 -9.76 -9.73
CA VAL A 532 36.09 -9.98 -10.04
C VAL A 532 36.54 -8.93 -11.03
N ALA A 533 37.64 -8.25 -10.75
CA ALA A 533 38.19 -7.23 -11.63
C ALA A 533 39.60 -7.61 -12.11
N ASP A 534 39.88 -7.39 -13.40
CA ASP A 534 41.13 -7.83 -14.04
C ASP A 534 42.27 -6.80 -13.87
N TRP A 535 43.31 -7.21 -13.13
CA TRP A 535 44.55 -6.48 -12.88
C TRP A 535 45.78 -7.26 -13.37
N SER A 536 45.58 -8.21 -14.29
CA SER A 536 46.67 -9.05 -14.79
C SER A 536 47.78 -8.23 -15.48
N ASP A 537 47.45 -7.08 -16.08
CA ASP A 537 48.44 -6.14 -16.61
C ASP A 537 48.75 -5.03 -15.59
N LEU A 538 49.82 -5.23 -14.82
CA LEU A 538 50.33 -4.29 -13.82
C LEU A 538 51.19 -3.16 -14.39
N ALA A 539 51.42 -3.14 -15.72
CA ALA A 539 52.04 -1.99 -16.39
C ALA A 539 51.01 -0.89 -16.70
N GLU A 540 49.74 -1.25 -16.83
CA GLU A 540 48.66 -0.28 -16.98
C GLU A 540 48.43 0.49 -15.67
N GLU A 541 48.59 1.81 -15.73
CA GLU A 541 48.25 2.71 -14.64
C GLU A 541 46.74 2.87 -14.53
N ARG A 542 46.19 2.48 -13.39
CA ARG A 542 44.76 2.63 -13.08
C ARG A 542 44.55 3.77 -12.11
N PRO A 543 43.67 4.73 -12.41
CA PRO A 543 43.41 5.85 -11.52
C PRO A 543 42.73 5.40 -10.23
N ALA A 544 42.79 6.24 -9.20
CA ALA A 544 42.20 5.98 -7.88
C ALA A 544 40.68 5.73 -7.90
N VAL A 545 39.98 6.08 -8.98
CA VAL A 545 38.52 5.90 -9.13
C VAL A 545 38.15 4.67 -9.96
N HIS A 546 39.12 3.91 -10.45
CA HIS A 546 38.87 2.87 -11.46
C HIS A 546 37.88 1.79 -10.98
N LEU A 547 38.07 1.21 -9.80
CA LEU A 547 37.10 0.25 -9.24
C LEU A 547 35.72 0.87 -8.97
N LEU A 548 35.72 2.14 -8.54
CA LEU A 548 34.48 2.86 -8.26
C LEU A 548 33.68 3.05 -9.55
N ASP A 549 34.32 3.46 -10.64
CA ASP A 549 33.65 3.71 -11.92
C ASP A 549 33.11 2.41 -12.54
N LEU A 550 33.86 1.31 -12.45
CA LEU A 550 33.39 0.00 -12.89
C LEU A 550 32.14 -0.45 -12.13
N MET A 551 32.12 -0.27 -10.80
CA MET A 551 30.95 -0.60 -9.99
C MET A 551 29.78 0.37 -10.19
N CYS A 552 30.03 1.66 -10.40
CA CYS A 552 28.99 2.62 -10.78
C CYS A 552 28.33 2.20 -12.10
N ALA A 553 29.13 1.87 -13.13
CA ALA A 553 28.64 1.40 -14.41
C ALA A 553 27.84 0.10 -14.27
N GLN A 554 28.29 -0.81 -13.41
CA GLN A 554 27.57 -2.03 -13.07
C GLN A 554 26.19 -1.73 -12.45
N GLU A 555 26.11 -0.88 -11.44
CA GLU A 555 24.84 -0.58 -10.76
C GLU A 555 23.87 0.22 -11.65
N CYS A 556 24.37 1.09 -12.51
CA CYS A 556 23.53 1.84 -13.46
C CYS A 556 22.96 0.92 -14.56
N SER A 557 23.76 -0.03 -15.05
CA SER A 557 23.37 -0.90 -16.16
C SER A 557 22.65 -2.19 -15.72
N GLY A 558 22.95 -2.69 -14.53
CA GLY A 558 22.56 -4.04 -14.09
C GLY A 558 23.21 -5.15 -14.92
N ALA A 559 24.37 -4.88 -15.53
CA ALA A 559 25.12 -5.83 -16.34
C ALA A 559 25.83 -6.90 -15.48
N ASP A 560 26.08 -8.08 -16.07
CA ASP A 560 26.85 -9.16 -15.42
C ASP A 560 28.36 -9.04 -15.70
N ALA A 561 28.74 -8.18 -16.64
CA ALA A 561 30.12 -7.82 -16.93
C ALA A 561 30.21 -6.36 -17.41
N VAL A 562 31.29 -5.67 -17.04
CA VAL A 562 31.62 -4.32 -17.50
C VAL A 562 33.00 -4.35 -18.15
N GLY A 563 33.16 -3.67 -19.28
CA GLY A 563 34.47 -3.49 -19.91
C GLY A 563 34.57 -2.20 -20.70
N PHE A 564 35.65 -2.06 -21.46
CA PHE A 564 35.96 -0.84 -22.20
C PHE A 564 35.71 -1.03 -23.70
N SER A 565 35.13 -0.02 -24.36
CA SER A 565 35.02 0.03 -25.83
C SER A 565 35.18 1.47 -26.32
N ALA A 566 36.05 1.67 -27.31
CA ALA A 566 36.24 2.97 -27.96
C ALA A 566 35.09 3.33 -28.91
N ASP A 567 34.41 2.32 -29.49
CA ASP A 567 33.51 2.52 -30.63
C ASP A 567 32.05 2.76 -30.21
N THR A 568 31.56 2.18 -29.11
CA THR A 568 30.18 2.38 -28.64
C THR A 568 30.04 2.08 -27.14
N PRO A 569 29.64 3.05 -26.30
CA PRO A 569 29.22 2.79 -24.92
C PRO A 569 27.81 2.19 -24.90
N GLY A 570 27.55 1.24 -24.00
CA GLY A 570 26.23 0.60 -23.86
C GLY A 570 26.25 -0.92 -23.79
N PHE A 571 25.09 -1.55 -23.95
CA PHE A 571 24.99 -3.02 -24.02
C PHE A 571 25.51 -3.53 -25.36
N VAL A 572 26.42 -4.51 -25.31
CA VAL A 572 27.04 -5.11 -26.49
C VAL A 572 26.83 -6.63 -26.45
N PRO A 573 26.51 -7.29 -27.57
CA PRO A 573 26.53 -8.75 -27.63
C PRO A 573 27.89 -9.27 -27.17
N HIS A 574 27.91 -10.36 -26.40
CA HIS A 574 29.18 -10.95 -25.98
C HIS A 574 30.01 -11.31 -27.22
N VAL A 575 31.17 -10.67 -27.37
CA VAL A 575 32.11 -10.95 -28.45
C VAL A 575 33.15 -11.93 -27.92
N ASN A 576 33.31 -13.07 -28.59
CA ASN A 576 34.35 -14.04 -28.25
C ASN A 576 35.73 -13.33 -28.20
N GLY A 577 36.42 -13.45 -27.08
CA GLY A 577 37.72 -12.81 -26.84
C GLY A 577 37.68 -11.45 -26.14
N PHE A 578 36.49 -10.91 -25.84
CA PHE A 578 36.38 -9.69 -25.02
C PHE A 578 36.81 -9.97 -23.57
N ARG A 579 37.79 -9.22 -23.07
CA ARG A 579 38.21 -9.27 -21.66
C ARG A 579 37.47 -8.21 -20.85
N PRO A 580 36.48 -8.59 -20.02
CA PRO A 580 35.80 -7.64 -19.16
C PRO A 580 36.74 -7.12 -18.07
N ALA A 581 36.65 -5.83 -17.78
CA ALA A 581 37.38 -5.20 -16.67
C ALA A 581 36.77 -5.55 -15.31
N LEU A 582 35.46 -5.81 -15.27
CA LEU A 582 34.71 -6.29 -14.11
C LEU A 582 33.76 -7.40 -14.53
N LEU A 583 33.72 -8.50 -13.78
CA LEU A 583 32.93 -9.69 -14.09
C LEU A 583 32.25 -10.23 -12.84
N ARG A 584 31.00 -10.67 -12.97
CA ARG A 584 30.31 -11.36 -11.88
C ARG A 584 30.99 -12.68 -11.56
N ARG A 585 31.18 -12.97 -10.27
CA ARG A 585 31.86 -14.18 -9.78
C ARG A 585 31.35 -15.48 -10.42
N THR A 586 30.04 -15.60 -10.59
CA THR A 586 29.40 -16.80 -11.16
C THR A 586 29.78 -17.08 -12.61
N LEU A 587 30.38 -16.11 -13.29
CA LEU A 587 30.84 -16.18 -14.68
C LEU A 587 32.36 -16.31 -14.76
N TRP A 588 33.07 -16.37 -13.63
CA TRP A 588 34.50 -16.65 -13.60
C TRP A 588 34.74 -18.17 -13.59
N PRO A 589 35.71 -18.72 -14.35
CA PRO A 589 36.68 -18.00 -15.19
C PRO A 589 36.23 -17.76 -16.64
N SER A 590 35.04 -18.22 -17.04
CA SER A 590 34.56 -18.17 -18.44
C SER A 590 33.29 -17.35 -18.63
N PRO A 591 33.35 -16.17 -19.29
CA PRO A 591 32.25 -15.22 -19.36
C PRO A 591 31.17 -15.52 -20.42
N GLY A 592 31.09 -16.76 -20.94
CA GLY A 592 30.43 -17.11 -22.21
C GLY A 592 28.93 -16.77 -22.38
N ALA A 593 28.23 -16.31 -21.34
CA ALA A 593 26.83 -15.87 -21.39
C ALA A 593 26.56 -14.55 -20.62
N ALA A 594 27.57 -13.70 -20.44
CA ALA A 594 27.44 -12.45 -19.67
C ALA A 594 26.63 -11.37 -20.43
N ARG A 595 25.72 -10.67 -19.74
CA ARG A 595 25.22 -9.37 -20.21
C ARG A 595 26.34 -8.35 -20.06
N LEU A 596 26.99 -7.99 -21.18
CA LEU A 596 28.13 -7.09 -21.21
C LEU A 596 27.70 -5.64 -21.43
N PHE A 597 28.23 -4.74 -20.61
CA PHE A 597 28.12 -3.30 -20.77
C PHE A 597 29.50 -2.67 -20.97
N THR A 598 29.62 -1.77 -21.94
CA THR A 598 30.87 -1.07 -22.24
C THR A 598 30.81 0.40 -21.86
N ILE A 599 31.90 0.90 -21.28
CA ILE A 599 32.18 2.32 -21.05
C ILE A 599 33.37 2.75 -21.92
N ARG A 600 33.51 4.04 -22.24
CA ARG A 600 34.65 4.47 -23.07
C ARG A 600 35.92 4.59 -22.20
N PRO A 601 37.12 4.31 -22.73
CA PRO A 601 38.36 4.38 -21.95
C PRO A 601 38.67 5.77 -21.40
N GLU A 602 38.39 6.83 -22.18
CA GLU A 602 38.52 8.23 -21.72
C GLU A 602 37.57 8.58 -20.56
N GLU A 603 36.66 7.67 -20.21
CA GLU A 603 35.65 7.93 -19.19
C GLU A 603 36.11 7.61 -17.78
N VAL A 604 37.18 6.82 -17.68
CA VAL A 604 37.73 6.32 -16.42
C VAL A 604 39.11 6.91 -16.12
N ARG A 605 39.80 7.50 -17.11
CA ARG A 605 41.15 8.10 -16.98
C ARG A 605 41.16 9.48 -16.33
#